data_AF-A0A7Y8HGL8-F1
#
_entry.id   AF-A0A7Y8HGL8-F1
#
_cell.length_a   1.000
_cell.length_b   1.000
_cell.length_c   1.000
_cell.angle_alpha   90.00
_cell.angle_beta   90.00
_cell.angle_gamma   90.00
#
_symmetry.space_group_name_H-M   'P 1'
#
loop_
_entity.id
_entity.type
_entity.pdbx_description
1 polymer ?
#
loop_
_entity_poly.entity_id
_entity_poly.type
_entity_poly.pdbx_seq_one_letter_code
_entity_poly.pdbx_strand_id
1 'polypeptide(L)'
;MPILCGLSTLKIGLGEKPWLRPQGSVLFGLWTAKALRPLSNIAEGFERGGDRQFLQFLAMAMGSTGEVRSQLYVALYAGYLSQSEFDEIFTLAAETSRLIGGLMRYLKNAEPNGSKSPRRQERG
;
A
#
# COMPACT_ATOMS: atom_id res chain seq x y z
N MET A 1 28.95 23.49 -41.07
CA MET A 1 27.62 24.10 -40.86
C MET A 1 26.61 23.38 -41.76
N PRO A 2 25.95 22.31 -41.31
CA PRO A 2 24.87 21.68 -42.07
C PRO A 2 23.52 22.36 -41.76
N ILE A 3 22.72 22.47 -42.80
CA ILE A 3 21.37 23.02 -42.84
C ILE A 3 20.40 21.90 -42.43
N LEU A 4 19.55 22.14 -41.42
CA LEU A 4 18.52 21.19 -40.96
C LEU A 4 17.33 21.22 -41.93
N CYS A 5 17.18 20.14 -42.68
CA CYS A 5 15.99 19.76 -43.44
C CYS A 5 14.99 19.04 -42.51
N GLY A 6 13.71 19.32 -42.68
CA GLY A 6 12.65 18.99 -41.72
C GLY A 6 12.33 17.51 -41.57
N LEU A 7 11.67 17.21 -40.45
CA LEU A 7 10.76 16.07 -40.34
C LEU A 7 9.55 16.48 -39.50
N SER A 8 8.49 16.85 -40.21
CA SER A 8 7.13 16.71 -39.76
C SER A 8 6.76 15.24 -39.87
N THR A 9 6.60 14.54 -38.74
CA THR A 9 5.87 13.27 -38.71
C THR A 9 4.75 13.36 -37.69
N LEU A 10 3.56 13.63 -38.24
CA LEU A 10 2.25 13.32 -37.71
C LEU A 10 2.24 11.85 -37.22
N LYS A 11 2.25 11.60 -35.91
CA LYS A 11 1.92 10.29 -35.33
C LYS A 11 0.47 10.32 -34.86
N ILE A 12 -0.34 9.65 -35.68
CA ILE A 12 -1.75 9.32 -35.52
C ILE A 12 -1.89 8.35 -34.33
N GLY A 13 -2.99 8.45 -33.58
CA GLY A 13 -3.22 7.68 -32.36
C GLY A 13 -3.19 6.16 -32.55
N LEU A 14 -2.44 5.48 -31.68
CA LEU A 14 -2.77 4.24 -30.96
C LEU A 14 -1.50 3.75 -30.24
N GLY A 15 -1.41 4.02 -28.93
CA GLY A 15 -0.95 3.03 -27.95
C GLY A 15 0.52 2.61 -27.88
N GLU A 16 1.51 3.46 -28.13
CA GLU A 16 2.87 3.19 -27.62
C GLU A 16 3.00 3.76 -26.21
N LYS A 17 2.57 2.95 -25.23
CA LYS A 17 2.69 3.19 -23.79
C LYS A 17 4.17 3.15 -23.38
N PRO A 18 4.85 4.29 -23.12
CA PRO A 18 6.30 4.31 -22.90
C PRO A 18 6.75 3.64 -21.59
N TRP A 19 5.81 3.17 -20.76
CA TRP A 19 6.06 2.46 -19.52
C TRP A 19 6.54 1.00 -19.70
N LEU A 20 6.62 0.48 -20.95
CA LEU A 20 7.39 -0.73 -21.22
C LEU A 20 8.90 -0.41 -21.32
N ARG A 21 9.52 -0.31 -20.13
CA ARG A 21 10.93 -0.61 -19.73
C ARG A 21 11.74 0.58 -19.15
N PRO A 22 12.58 0.37 -18.11
CA PRO A 22 12.91 -0.90 -17.44
C PRO A 22 12.30 -1.04 -16.05
N GLN A 23 11.97 -2.30 -15.75
CA GLN A 23 11.86 -2.91 -14.43
C GLN A 23 13.13 -2.64 -13.61
N GLY A 24 13.21 -1.51 -12.89
CA GLY A 24 14.43 -1.19 -12.14
C GLY A 24 14.55 0.20 -11.51
N SER A 25 13.49 1.01 -11.47
CA SER A 25 13.56 2.24 -10.68
C SER A 25 13.59 1.87 -9.18
N VAL A 26 14.54 2.42 -8.43
CA VAL A 26 14.61 2.27 -6.95
C VAL A 26 13.26 2.59 -6.30
N LEU A 27 12.49 3.49 -6.92
CA LEU A 27 11.12 3.85 -6.55
C LEU A 27 10.13 2.67 -6.64
N PHE A 28 10.19 1.84 -7.69
CA PHE A 28 9.32 0.66 -7.80
C PHE A 28 9.66 -0.42 -6.76
N GLY A 29 10.96 -0.64 -6.51
CA GLY A 29 11.42 -1.55 -5.46
C GLY A 29 11.01 -1.08 -4.06
N LEU A 30 11.11 0.23 -3.79
CA LEU A 30 10.66 0.82 -2.53
C LEU A 30 9.13 0.73 -2.37
N TRP A 31 8.39 0.93 -3.47
CA TRP A 31 6.93 0.88 -3.48
C TRP A 31 6.40 -0.52 -3.15
N THR A 32 6.91 -1.56 -3.83
CA THR A 32 6.53 -2.96 -3.56
C THR A 32 6.88 -3.37 -2.13
N ALA A 33 8.08 -3.04 -1.66
CA ALA A 33 8.52 -3.34 -0.29
C ALA A 33 7.61 -2.69 0.77
N LYS A 34 7.17 -1.44 0.57
CA LYS A 34 6.25 -0.78 1.51
C LYS A 34 4.82 -1.31 1.44
N ALA A 35 4.34 -1.69 0.26
CA ALA A 35 3.01 -2.27 0.11
C ALA A 35 2.87 -3.66 0.77
N LEU A 36 3.95 -4.44 0.85
CA LEU A 36 3.97 -5.76 1.50
C LEU A 36 4.04 -5.71 3.03
N ARG A 37 4.57 -4.62 3.60
CA ARG A 37 4.79 -4.46 5.04
C ARG A 37 3.54 -4.53 5.91
N PRO A 38 2.40 -3.90 5.56
CA PRO A 38 1.17 -4.03 6.32
C PRO A 38 0.73 -5.49 6.52
N LEU A 39 0.80 -6.31 5.47
CA LEU A 39 0.43 -7.72 5.52
C LEU A 39 1.38 -8.52 6.43
N SER A 40 2.69 -8.31 6.29
CA SER A 40 3.69 -8.97 7.15
C SER A 40 3.50 -8.60 8.62
N ASN A 41 3.24 -7.32 8.92
CA ASN A 41 3.02 -6.87 10.30
C ASN A 41 1.74 -7.50 10.88
N ILE A 42 0.67 -7.61 10.08
CA ILE A 42 -0.58 -8.26 10.51
C ILE A 42 -0.34 -9.75 10.79
N ALA A 43 0.35 -10.46 9.89
CA ALA A 43 0.64 -11.89 10.05
C ALA A 43 1.52 -12.16 11.29
N GLU A 44 2.62 -11.42 11.44
CA GLU A 44 3.54 -11.57 12.57
C GLU A 44 2.85 -11.25 13.91
N GLY A 45 2.07 -10.17 13.95
CA GLY A 45 1.32 -9.80 15.14
C GLY A 45 0.22 -10.80 15.50
N PHE A 46 -0.37 -11.47 14.49
CA PHE A 46 -1.38 -12.50 14.69
C PHE A 46 -0.79 -13.78 15.31
N GLU A 47 0.39 -14.20 14.86
CA GLU A 47 1.05 -15.42 15.36
C GLU A 47 1.56 -15.29 16.81
N ARG A 48 1.94 -14.07 17.25
CA ARG A 48 2.47 -13.81 18.60
C ARG A 48 1.44 -13.91 19.73
N GLY A 49 0.14 -14.08 19.44
CA GLY A 49 -0.88 -14.54 20.38
C GLY A 49 -1.33 -13.57 21.50
N GLY A 50 -0.68 -12.41 21.66
CA GLY A 50 -1.05 -11.40 22.66
C GLY A 50 -1.77 -10.19 22.05
N ASP A 51 -2.97 -9.87 22.53
CA ASP A 51 -3.81 -8.78 21.99
C ASP A 51 -3.11 -7.39 22.06
N ARG A 52 -2.41 -7.09 23.16
CA ARG A 52 -1.61 -5.85 23.30
C ARG A 52 -0.46 -5.75 22.29
N GLN A 53 0.22 -6.86 22.01
CA GLN A 53 1.32 -6.88 21.04
C GLN A 53 0.76 -6.83 19.62
N PHE A 54 -0.32 -7.55 19.35
CA PHE A 54 -1.01 -7.48 18.07
C PHE A 54 -1.50 -6.05 17.76
N LEU A 55 -2.02 -5.33 18.74
CA LEU A 55 -2.38 -3.90 18.59
C LEU A 55 -1.18 -3.03 18.18
N GLN A 56 0.03 -3.32 18.68
CA GLN A 56 1.25 -2.61 18.30
C GLN A 56 1.61 -2.89 16.83
N PHE A 57 1.52 -4.15 16.39
CA PHE A 57 1.73 -4.53 14.99
C PHE A 57 0.69 -3.91 14.05
N LEU A 58 -0.58 -3.85 14.46
CA LEU A 58 -1.63 -3.18 13.70
C LEU A 58 -1.38 -1.67 13.56
N ALA A 59 -0.87 -1.02 14.61
CA ALA A 59 -0.47 0.39 14.53
C ALA A 59 0.68 0.59 13.53
N MET A 60 1.67 -0.32 13.50
CA MET A 60 2.76 -0.28 12.52
C MET A 60 2.26 -0.51 11.08
N ALA A 61 1.32 -1.44 10.89
CA ALA A 61 0.67 -1.67 9.60
C ALA A 61 -0.08 -0.41 9.12
N MET A 62 -0.83 0.26 10.00
CA MET A 62 -1.54 1.50 9.68
C MET A 62 -0.59 2.63 9.27
N GLY A 63 0.52 2.81 9.98
CA GLY A 63 1.55 3.78 9.62
C GLY A 63 2.13 3.51 8.23
N SER A 64 2.43 2.24 7.93
CA SER A 64 2.95 1.82 6.62
C SER A 64 1.96 2.12 5.47
N THR A 65 0.65 1.94 5.69
CA THR A 65 -0.38 2.29 4.70
C THR A 65 -0.45 3.81 4.45
N GLY A 66 -0.23 4.63 5.47
CA GLY A 66 -0.14 6.09 5.32
C GLY A 66 1.07 6.54 4.49
N GLU A 67 2.20 5.87 4.65
CA GLU A 67 3.39 6.12 3.82
C GLU A 67 3.16 5.76 2.36
N VAL A 68 2.51 4.63 2.08
CA VAL A 68 2.14 4.22 0.70
C VAL A 68 1.27 5.28 0.06
N ARG A 69 0.23 5.76 0.75
CA ARG A 69 -0.65 6.83 0.24
C ARG A 69 0.11 8.12 -0.07
N SER A 70 1.08 8.49 0.77
CA SER A 70 1.92 9.67 0.54
C SER A 70 2.81 9.48 -0.70
N GLN A 71 3.37 8.28 -0.90
CA GLN A 71 4.17 7.95 -2.08
C GLN A 71 3.35 7.89 -3.37
N LEU A 72 2.06 7.52 -3.32
CA LEU A 72 1.18 7.57 -4.49
C LEU A 72 1.04 8.99 -5.05
N TYR A 73 0.98 10.02 -4.19
CA TYR A 73 0.95 11.41 -4.66
C TYR A 73 2.23 11.81 -5.40
N VAL A 74 3.38 11.38 -4.89
CA VAL A 74 4.68 11.60 -5.56
C VAL A 74 4.71 10.88 -6.90
N ALA A 75 4.19 9.65 -6.96
CA ALA A 75 4.14 8.86 -8.19
C ALA A 75 3.19 9.47 -9.24
N LEU A 76 2.04 10.00 -8.81
CA LEU A 76 1.12 10.74 -9.67
C LEU A 76 1.77 12.01 -10.24
N TYR A 77 2.41 12.81 -9.37
CA TYR A 77 3.07 14.05 -9.79
C TYR A 77 4.25 13.80 -10.74
N ALA A 78 5.00 12.74 -10.51
CA ALA A 78 6.10 12.33 -11.39
C ALA A 78 5.62 11.69 -12.72
N GLY A 79 4.31 11.53 -12.92
CA GLY A 79 3.74 10.92 -14.12
C GLY A 79 3.92 9.41 -14.22
N TYR A 80 4.22 8.74 -13.10
CA TYR A 80 4.32 7.27 -13.05
C TYR A 80 2.96 6.57 -12.97
N LEU A 81 1.93 7.28 -12.53
CA LEU A 81 0.56 6.80 -12.43
C LEU A 81 -0.36 7.74 -13.20
N SER A 82 -1.34 7.19 -13.91
CA SER A 82 -2.51 7.95 -14.33
C SER A 82 -3.40 8.30 -13.13
N GLN A 83 -4.27 9.30 -13.30
CA GLN A 83 -5.22 9.68 -12.25
C GLN A 83 -6.13 8.50 -11.86
N SER A 84 -6.57 7.68 -12.81
CA SER A 84 -7.40 6.50 -12.55
C SER A 84 -6.65 5.44 -11.73
N GLU A 85 -5.40 5.14 -12.08
CA GLU A 85 -4.58 4.17 -11.32
C GLU A 85 -4.30 4.69 -9.91
N PHE A 86 -4.03 5.99 -9.77
CA PHE A 86 -3.90 6.62 -8.47
C PHE A 86 -5.17 6.46 -7.63
N ASP A 87 -6.34 6.81 -8.18
CA ASP A 87 -7.61 6.78 -7.46
C ASP A 87 -7.97 5.35 -7.00
N GLU A 88 -7.75 4.35 -7.86
CA GLU A 88 -7.97 2.94 -7.53
C GLU A 88 -7.08 2.48 -6.36
N ILE A 89 -5.76 2.69 -6.47
CA ILE A 89 -4.81 2.22 -5.46
C ILE A 89 -4.98 3.00 -4.15
N PHE A 90 -5.24 4.31 -4.24
CA PHE A 90 -5.47 5.16 -3.07
C PHE A 90 -6.75 4.75 -2.33
N THR A 91 -7.82 4.42 -3.06
CA THR A 91 -9.07 3.90 -2.49
C THR A 91 -8.83 2.60 -1.74
N LEU A 92 -8.10 1.66 -2.35
CA LEU A 92 -7.76 0.38 -1.71
C LEU A 92 -6.91 0.57 -0.44
N ALA A 93 -5.93 1.47 -0.48
CA ALA A 93 -5.12 1.80 0.69
C ALA A 93 -5.94 2.47 1.82
N ALA A 94 -6.89 3.34 1.46
CA ALA A 94 -7.80 3.96 2.41
C ALA A 94 -8.74 2.92 3.06
N GLU A 95 -9.27 1.98 2.28
CA GLU A 95 -10.09 0.88 2.77
C GLU A 95 -9.31 -0.03 3.72
N THR A 96 -8.09 -0.41 3.35
CA THR A 96 -7.19 -1.18 4.21
C THR A 96 -6.96 -0.47 5.55
N SER A 97 -6.74 0.85 5.53
CA SER A 97 -6.57 1.64 6.76
C SER A 97 -7.83 1.61 7.65
N ARG A 98 -9.03 1.68 7.04
CA ARG A 98 -10.30 1.56 7.76
C ARG A 98 -10.47 0.19 8.40
N LEU A 99 -10.15 -0.88 7.70
CA LEU A 99 -10.25 -2.25 8.21
C LEU A 99 -9.30 -2.47 9.40
N ILE A 100 -8.04 -2.02 9.29
CA ILE A 100 -7.08 -2.08 10.39
C ILE A 100 -7.59 -1.28 11.60
N GLY A 101 -8.12 -0.07 11.37
CA GLY A 101 -8.69 0.76 12.45
C GLY A 101 -9.89 0.11 13.14
N GLY A 102 -10.78 -0.52 12.36
CA GLY A 102 -11.91 -1.29 12.89
C GLY A 102 -11.46 -2.46 13.75
N LEU A 103 -10.48 -3.24 13.27
CA LEU A 103 -9.89 -4.35 14.01
C LEU A 103 -9.21 -3.90 15.31
N MET A 104 -8.44 -2.82 15.27
CA MET A 104 -7.83 -2.24 16.47
C MET A 104 -8.88 -1.83 17.50
N ARG A 105 -9.99 -1.21 17.07
CA ARG A 105 -11.07 -0.81 17.96
C ARG A 105 -11.77 -2.02 18.58
N TYR A 106 -12.02 -3.06 17.79
CA TYR A 106 -12.59 -4.32 18.27
C TYR A 106 -11.73 -4.94 19.38
N LEU A 107 -10.41 -5.04 19.15
CA LEU A 107 -9.49 -5.63 20.12
C LEU A 107 -9.36 -4.81 21.41
N LYS A 108 -9.31 -3.47 21.32
CA LYS A 108 -9.29 -2.60 22.50
C LYS A 108 -10.56 -2.74 23.34
N ASN A 109 -11.71 -2.91 22.69
CA ASN A 109 -13.00 -3.08 23.37
C ASN A 109 -13.24 -4.51 23.87
N ALA A 110 -12.43 -5.48 23.46
CA ALA A 110 -12.49 -6.86 23.93
C ALA A 110 -11.69 -7.08 25.24
N GLU A 111 -10.75 -6.19 25.58
CA GLU A 111 -9.96 -6.23 26.82
C GLU A 111 -10.62 -5.71 28.14
N PRO A 112 -11.83 -5.09 28.21
CA PRO A 112 -12.35 -4.55 29.49
C PRO A 112 -12.72 -5.59 30.55
N ASN A 113 -12.94 -6.85 30.17
CA ASN A 113 -13.30 -7.92 31.10
C ASN A 113 -12.51 -9.16 30.72
N GLY A 114 -11.92 -9.86 31.69
CA GLY A 114 -11.05 -11.04 31.51
C GLY A 114 -11.67 -12.28 30.83
N SER A 115 -12.70 -12.12 30.00
CA SER A 115 -13.10 -13.11 29.01
C SER A 115 -11.98 -13.23 27.98
N LYS A 116 -11.24 -14.33 28.07
CA LYS A 116 -10.27 -14.78 27.06
C LYS A 116 -10.83 -14.49 25.66
N SER A 117 -10.07 -13.72 24.86
CA SER A 117 -10.31 -13.55 23.43
C SER A 117 -10.71 -14.89 22.80
N PRO A 118 -11.71 -14.96 21.89
CA PRO A 118 -12.17 -16.21 21.26
C PRO A 118 -11.01 -17.02 20.64
N ARG A 119 -9.94 -16.33 20.23
CA ARG A 119 -8.68 -16.92 19.74
C ARG A 119 -8.00 -17.90 20.70
N ARG A 120 -8.31 -17.84 22.00
CA ARG A 120 -7.75 -18.74 23.02
C ARG A 120 -8.54 -20.04 23.17
N GLN A 121 -9.74 -20.17 22.59
CA GLN A 121 -10.58 -21.38 22.75
C GLN A 121 -10.36 -22.45 21.67
N GLU A 122 -9.79 -22.12 20.51
CA GLU A 122 -9.56 -23.08 19.41
C GLU A 122 -8.25 -23.90 19.53
N ARG A 123 -7.47 -23.69 20.59
CA ARG A 123 -6.28 -24.51 20.89
C ARG A 123 -6.56 -25.40 22.09
N GLY A 124 -7.34 -26.45 21.86
CA GLY A 124 -7.58 -27.58 22.76
C GLY A 124 -7.31 -28.87 22.02
#